data_AF-A0A1D8IMP7-F1
#
_entry.id   AF-A0A1D8IMP7-F1
#
_cell.length_a   1.000
_cell.length_b   1.000
_cell.length_c   1.000
_cell.angle_alpha   90.00
_cell.angle_beta   90.00
_cell.angle_gamma   90.00
#
_symmetry.space_group_name_H-M   'P 1'
#
loop_
_entity.id
_entity.type
_entity.pdbx_description
1 polymer ?
#
loop_
_entity_poly.entity_id
_entity_poly.type
_entity_poly.pdbx_seq_one_letter_code
_entity_poly.pdbx_strand_id
1 'polypeptide(L)' 'MPFRIESDFPLESDWLPPDAFTQVYVSATEAIDVALEGVQDPAFQEVRVVDVETGVVVWRSTDEAD' A
#
# COMPACT_ATOMS: atom_id res chain seq x y z
N MET A 1 2.55 -15.03 -3.82
CA MET A 1 3.74 -14.19 -3.60
C MET A 1 3.37 -13.21 -2.49
N PRO A 2 4.23 -12.97 -1.50
CA PRO A 2 3.95 -12.02 -0.43
C PRO A 2 4.10 -10.57 -0.91
N PHE A 3 3.24 -9.68 -0.41
CA PHE A 3 3.21 -8.26 -0.72
C PHE A 3 3.30 -7.41 0.55
N ARG A 4 3.87 -6.22 0.46
CA ARG A 4 3.88 -5.22 1.54
C ARG A 4 3.49 -3.86 1.02
N ILE A 5 2.98 -3.02 1.93
CA ILE A 5 2.64 -1.63 1.65
C ILE A 5 3.82 -0.76 2.06
N GLU A 6 4.18 0.20 1.22
CA GLU A 6 5.22 1.18 1.48
C GLU A 6 4.71 2.59 1.22
N SER A 7 5.21 3.55 2.00
CA SER A 7 5.06 4.97 1.72
C SER A 7 6.28 5.71 2.27
N ASP A 8 6.60 6.85 1.65
CA ASP A 8 7.62 7.77 2.14
C ASP A 8 7.12 8.58 3.37
N PHE A 9 5.82 8.49 3.69
CA PHE A 9 5.18 9.14 4.83
C PHE A 9 4.58 8.10 5.80
N PRO A 10 4.43 8.42 7.09
CA PRO A 10 3.71 7.57 8.03
C PRO A 10 2.31 7.24 7.52
N LEU A 11 1.98 5.95 7.53
CA LEU A 11 0.64 5.46 7.20
C LEU A 11 -0.11 5.23 8.49
N GLU A 12 -1.20 5.96 8.67
CA GLU A 12 -2.08 5.89 9.82
C GLU A 12 -3.52 5.92 9.33
N SER A 13 -4.38 5.10 9.95
CA SER A 13 -5.81 5.06 9.66
C SER A 13 -6.57 4.78 10.95
N ASP A 14 -7.65 5.54 11.18
CA ASP A 14 -8.55 5.35 12.31
C ASP A 14 -9.45 4.11 12.16
N TRP A 15 -9.51 3.53 10.96
CA TRP A 15 -10.44 2.45 10.60
C TRP A 15 -9.75 1.10 10.41
N LEU A 16 -8.45 1.10 10.13
CA LEU A 16 -7.67 -0.12 9.91
C LEU A 16 -7.02 -0.62 11.21
N PRO A 17 -6.71 -1.93 11.28
CA PRO A 17 -5.85 -2.45 12.33
C PRO A 17 -4.50 -1.72 12.38
N PRO A 18 -3.89 -1.56 13.57
CA PRO A 18 -2.62 -0.83 13.73
C PRO A 18 -1.46 -1.46 12.93
N ASP A 19 -1.56 -2.75 12.65
CA ASP A 19 -0.59 -3.56 11.92
C ASP A 19 -0.83 -3.63 10.41
N ALA A 20 -1.93 -3.05 9.91
CA ALA A 20 -2.32 -3.10 8.49
C ALA A 20 -1.19 -2.67 7.54
N PHE A 21 -0.44 -1.62 7.87
CA PHE A 21 0.64 -1.13 7.01
C PHE A 21 2.02 -1.78 7.28
N THR A 22 2.11 -2.66 8.29
CA THR A 22 3.37 -3.33 8.66
C THR A 22 3.36 -4.84 8.42
N GLN A 23 2.19 -5.41 8.17
CA GLN A 23 2.04 -6.83 7.86
C GLN A 23 2.40 -7.17 6.41
N VAL A 24 2.56 -8.46 6.17
CA VAL A 24 2.76 -9.03 4.83
C VAL A 24 1.46 -9.68 4.36
N TYR A 25 1.04 -9.32 3.16
CA TYR A 25 -0.16 -9.82 2.50
C TYR A 25 0.17 -10.99 1.58
N VAL A 26 -0.73 -11.96 1.48
CA VAL A 26 -0.59 -13.07 0.52
C VAL A 26 -1.20 -12.74 -0.86
N SER A 27 -1.95 -11.64 -0.95
CA SER A 27 -2.69 -11.19 -2.12
C SER A 27 -2.38 -9.73 -2.42
N ALA A 28 -2.04 -9.43 -3.68
CA ALA A 28 -1.82 -8.06 -4.13
C ALA A 28 -3.10 -7.23 -4.04
N THR A 29 -4.25 -7.81 -4.40
CA THR A 29 -5.54 -7.12 -4.35
C THR A 29 -5.87 -6.67 -2.92
N GLU A 30 -5.67 -7.53 -1.94
CA GLU A 30 -5.91 -7.18 -0.53
C GLU A 30 -4.95 -6.08 -0.04
N ALA A 31 -3.67 -6.16 -0.42
CA ALA A 31 -2.70 -5.13 -0.12
C ALA A 31 -3.05 -3.78 -0.78
N ILE A 32 -3.57 -3.79 -2.01
CA ILE A 32 -4.00 -2.60 -2.74
C ILE A 32 -5.24 -1.98 -2.07
N ASP A 33 -6.24 -2.79 -1.72
CA ASP A 33 -7.43 -2.30 -1.02
C ASP A 33 -7.05 -1.61 0.30
N VAL A 34 -6.16 -2.22 1.09
CA VAL A 34 -5.68 -1.58 2.33
C VAL A 34 -4.82 -0.34 2.05
N ALA A 35 -3.97 -0.38 1.01
CA ALA A 35 -3.16 0.77 0.63
C ALA A 35 -4.04 1.97 0.26
N LEU A 36 -5.14 1.76 -0.48
CA LEU A 36 -6.10 2.81 -0.84
C LEU A 36 -6.76 3.44 0.38
N GLU A 37 -7.14 2.64 1.37
CA GLU A 37 -7.73 3.13 2.63
C GLU A 37 -6.74 3.94 3.48
N GLY A 38 -5.43 3.81 3.24
CA GLY A 38 -4.37 4.60 3.88
C GLY A 38 -4.01 5.90 3.15
N VAL A 39 -4.51 6.11 1.93
CA VAL A 39 -4.22 7.30 1.13
C VAL A 39 -5.15 8.43 1.57
N GLN A 40 -4.67 9.31 2.44
CA GLN A 40 -5.43 10.51 2.82
C GLN A 40 -5.40 11.60 1.74
N ASP A 41 -4.27 11.75 1.03
CA ASP A 41 -4.13 12.65 -0.11
C ASP A 41 -3.13 12.09 -1.13
N PRO A 42 -3.60 11.50 -2.26
CA PRO A 42 -2.71 10.85 -3.24
C PRO A 42 -1.78 11.84 -3.96
N ALA A 43 -2.07 13.14 -3.94
CA ALA A 43 -1.21 14.15 -4.56
C ALA A 43 0.03 14.46 -3.69
N PHE A 44 -0.02 14.15 -2.40
CA PHE A 44 1.07 14.42 -1.45
C PHE A 44 1.64 13.17 -0.79
N GLN A 45 0.87 12.10 -0.71
CA GLN A 45 1.25 10.84 -0.06
C GLN A 45 1.10 9.69 -1.05
N GLU A 46 2.20 9.37 -1.73
CA GLU A 46 2.27 8.16 -2.54
C GLU A 46 2.32 6.92 -1.63
N VAL A 47 1.49 5.94 -1.96
CA VAL A 47 1.49 4.61 -1.35
C VAL A 47 1.73 3.59 -2.44
N ARG A 48 2.60 2.62 -2.16
CA ARG A 48 3.03 1.59 -3.11
C ARG A 48 2.75 0.22 -2.54
N VAL A 49 2.33 -0.70 -3.39
CA VAL A 49 2.33 -2.13 -3.06
C VAL A 49 3.52 -2.78 -3.76
N VAL A 50 4.33 -3.49 -2.97
CA VAL A 50 5.59 -4.08 -3.41
C VAL A 50 5.56 -5.58 -3.22
N ASP A 51 5.92 -6.32 -4.26
CA ASP A 51 6.20 -7.75 -4.16
C ASP A 51 7.47 -7.96 -3.33
N VAL A 52 7.36 -8.73 -2.24
CA VAL A 52 8.43 -8.85 -1.24
C VAL A 52 9.61 -9.66 -1.78
N GLU A 53 9.37 -10.63 -2.66
CA GLU A 53 10.42 -11.52 -3.18
C GLU A 53 11.29 -10.82 -4.23
N THR A 54 10.67 -10.01 -5.08
CA THR A 54 11.32 -9.36 -6.22
C THR A 54 11.64 -7.89 -5.99
N GLY A 55 10.99 -7.25 -5.02
CA GLY A 55 11.07 -5.80 -4.79
C GLY A 55 10.36 -4.96 -5.85
N VAL A 56 9.59 -5.58 -6.74
CA VAL A 56 8.87 -4.89 -7.81
C VAL A 56 7.64 -4.19 -7.23
N VAL A 57 7.46 -2.91 -7.59
CA VAL A 57 6.23 -2.17 -7.33
C VAL A 57 5.15 -2.70 -8.28
N VAL A 58 4.13 -3.35 -7.72
CA VAL A 58 3.01 -3.91 -8.49
C VAL A 58 1.85 -2.93 -8.62
N TRP A 59 1.82 -1.91 -7.77
CA TRP A 59 0.83 -0.83 -7.80
C TRP A 59 1.35 0.40 -7.07
N ARG A 60 0.92 1.59 -7.49
CA ARG A 60 1.17 2.88 -6.81
C ARG A 60 -0.09 3.75 -6.88
N SER A 61 -0.36 4.54 -5.85
CA SER A 61 -1.54 5.41 -5.78
C SER A 61 -1.54 6.57 -6.78
N THR A 62 -0.38 6.88 -7.35
CA THR A 62 -0.15 7.97 -8.31
C THR A 62 -0.17 7.51 -9.77
N ASP A 63 -0.27 6.20 -10.04
CA ASP A 63 -0.50 5.68 -11.39
C ASP A 63 -1.95 6.06 -11.70
N GLU A 64 -2.14 7.19 -12.40
CA GLU A 64 -3.43 7.54 -12.96
C GLU A 64 -3.93 6.35 -13.79
N ALA A 65 -5.15 5.90 -13.50
CA ALA A 65 -5.84 4.94 -14.33
C ALA A 65 -5.98 5.54 -15.74
N ASP A 66 -5.16 5.06 -16.68
CA ASP A 66 -5.28 5.37 -18.11
C ASP A 66 -6.64 4.91 -18.68
#